data_AF-A0A5C4SV62-F1
#
_entry.id   AF-A0A5C4SV62-F1
#
_cell.length_a   1.000
_cell.length_b   1.000
_cell.length_c   1.000
_cell.angle_alpha   90.00
_cell.angle_beta   90.00
_cell.angle_gamma   90.00
#
_symmetry.space_group_name_H-M   'P 1'
#
loop_
_entity.id
_entity.type
_entity.pdbx_description
1 polymer ?
#
loop_
_entity_poly.entity_id
_entity_poly.type
_entity_poly.pdbx_seq_one_letter_code
_entity_poly.pdbx_strand_id
1 'polypeptide(L)' 'MFTIEHEFDSTVITLVDEGEAPLNEDVIINAFSECVTVEQFDARTNTVQRLTLSPEQVRDLAAALDLPEGVYRLVLEQNG' A
#
# COMPACT_ATOMS: atom_id res chain seq x y z
N MET A 1 -11.49 7.02 4.44
CA MET A 1 -12.14 6.90 3.11
C MET A 1 -11.09 6.48 2.10
N PHE A 2 -11.47 5.92 0.95
CA PHE A 2 -10.52 5.70 -0.14
C PHE A 2 -11.14 5.92 -1.52
N THR A 3 -10.31 6.26 -2.50
CA THR A 3 -10.65 6.31 -3.92
C THR A 3 -9.77 5.34 -4.70
N ILE A 4 -10.24 4.92 -5.89
CA ILE A 4 -9.48 4.08 -6.82
C ILE A 4 -9.66 4.68 -8.21
N GLU A 5 -8.55 5.02 -8.84
CA GLU A 5 -8.48 5.64 -10.15
C GLU A 5 -7.57 4.80 -11.05
N HIS A 6 -7.95 4.62 -12.31
CA HIS A 6 -7.13 3.91 -13.27
C HIS A 6 -6.46 4.93 -14.17
N GLU A 7 -5.13 4.95 -14.15
CA GLU A 7 -4.30 5.71 -15.08
C GLU A 7 -3.78 4.79 -16.20
N PHE A 8 -2.93 5.33 -17.07
CA PHE A 8 -2.44 4.60 -18.24
C PHE A 8 -1.58 3.39 -17.87
N ASP A 9 -0.70 3.52 -16.88
CA ASP A 9 0.30 2.53 -16.48
C ASP A 9 0.15 2.04 -15.04
N SER A 10 -0.80 2.60 -14.28
CA SER A 10 -1.02 2.24 -12.89
C SER A 10 -2.48 2.37 -12.45
N THR A 11 -2.81 1.68 -11.36
CA THR A 11 -4.00 1.98 -10.56
C THR A 11 -3.55 2.85 -9.38
N VAL A 12 -4.14 4.03 -9.25
CA VAL A 12 -3.86 4.98 -8.17
C VAL A 12 -4.94 4.84 -7.10
N ILE A 13 -4.52 4.56 -5.88
CA ILE A 13 -5.41 4.43 -4.72
C ILE A 13 -5.02 5.51 -3.73
N THR A 14 -5.97 6.36 -3.34
CA THR A 14 -5.77 7.36 -2.28
C THR A 14 -6.48 6.91 -1.02
N LEU A 15 -5.74 6.79 0.08
CA LEU A 15 -6.27 6.52 1.41
C LEU A 15 -6.27 7.83 2.20
N VAL A 16 -7.47 8.28 2.58
CA VAL A 16 -7.65 9.49 3.38
C VAL A 16 -7.73 9.12 4.85
N ASP A 17 -6.90 9.75 5.67
CA ASP A 17 -6.98 9.63 7.13
C ASP A 17 -8.18 10.46 7.63
N GLU A 18 -9.18 9.78 8.17
CA GLU A 18 -10.43 10.39 8.62
C GLU A 18 -10.66 10.11 10.10
N GLY A 19 -11.12 11.12 10.83
CA GLY A 19 -11.43 10.98 12.25
C GLY A 19 -11.24 12.27 13.04
N GLU A 20 -10.93 12.12 14.31
CA GLU A 20 -10.58 13.24 15.19
C GLU A 20 -9.09 13.56 15.07
N ALA A 21 -8.78 14.86 15.06
CA ALA A 21 -7.41 15.34 14.96
C ALA A 21 -6.55 14.90 16.18
N PRO A 22 -5.23 14.71 15.99
CA PRO A 22 -4.46 14.97 14.76
C PRO A 22 -4.56 13.82 13.73
N LEU A 23 -4.73 14.19 12.46
CA LEU A 23 -4.72 13.27 11.31
C LEU A 23 -3.32 13.25 10.67
N ASN A 24 -2.98 12.13 10.05
CA ASN A 24 -1.82 12.04 9.17
C ASN A 24 -2.19 12.56 7.76
N GLU A 25 -1.16 12.82 6.95
CA GLU A 25 -1.35 13.12 5.52
C GLU A 25 -1.85 11.88 4.77
N ASP A 26 -2.54 12.11 3.66
CA ASP A 26 -3.08 11.04 2.82
C ASP A 26 -1.97 10.12 2.28
N VAL A 27 -2.31 8.85 2.11
CA VAL A 27 -1.42 7.85 1.51
C VAL A 27 -1.84 7.62 0.07
N ILE A 28 -0.89 7.72 -0.85
CA ILE A 28 -1.08 7.42 -2.27
C ILE A 28 -0.38 6.09 -2.56
N ILE A 29 -1.13 5.14 -3.11
CA ILE A 29 -0.60 3.85 -3.56
C ILE A 29 -0.71 3.81 -5.09
N ASN A 30 0.42 3.65 -5.77
CA ASN A 30 0.45 3.44 -7.22
C ASN A 30 0.77 1.97 -7.49
N ALA A 31 -0.20 1.24 -8.05
CA ALA A 31 -0.03 -0.15 -8.44
C ALA A 31 0.29 -0.24 -9.94
N PHE A 32 1.58 -0.33 -10.26
CA PHE A 32 2.09 -0.60 -11.60
C PHE A 32 2.09 -2.10 -11.90
N SER A 33 2.42 -2.48 -13.14
CA SER A 33 2.51 -3.87 -13.55
C SER A 33 3.66 -4.63 -12.87
N GLU A 34 4.73 -3.92 -12.53
CA GLU A 34 5.99 -4.47 -12.05
C GLU A 34 6.26 -4.22 -10.57
N CYS A 35 5.62 -3.21 -9.98
CA CYS A 35 5.80 -2.84 -8.58
C CYS A 35 4.63 -2.02 -8.05
N VAL A 36 4.61 -1.82 -6.73
CA VAL A 36 3.68 -0.92 -6.07
C VAL A 36 4.47 0.12 -5.28
N THR A 37 4.14 1.40 -5.43
CA THR A 37 4.67 2.45 -4.53
C THR A 37 3.65 2.83 -3.49
N VAL A 38 4.12 3.09 -2.27
CA VAL A 38 3.34 3.69 -1.17
C VAL A 38 3.99 5.01 -0.82
N GLU A 39 3.24 6.08 -0.91
CA GLU A 39 3.72 7.45 -0.80
C GLU A 39 2.92 8.22 0.24
N GLN A 40 3.61 9.00 1.07
CA GLN A 40 2.99 9.89 2.04
C GLN A 40 3.83 11.16 2.18
N PHE A 41 3.17 12.32 2.24
CA PHE A 41 3.85 13.58 2.46
C PHE A 41 4.30 13.72 3.92
N ASP A 42 5.54 14.14 4.15
CA ASP A 42 6.05 14.48 5.48
C ASP A 42 6.26 15.99 5.59
N ALA A 43 5.36 16.66 6.31
CA ALA A 43 5.41 18.11 6.54
C ALA A 43 6.65 18.57 7.32
N ARG A 44 7.31 17.70 8.09
CA ARG A 44 8.53 18.07 8.84
C ARG A 44 9.73 18.23 7.93
N THR A 45 9.84 17.36 6.93
CA THR A 45 10.94 17.38 5.96
C THR A 45 10.55 18.10 4.67
N ASN A 46 9.27 18.43 4.49
CA ASN A 46 8.69 18.99 3.27
C ASN A 46 9.01 18.14 2.03
N THR A 47 8.91 16.82 2.19
CA THR A 47 9.20 15.85 1.13
C THR A 47 8.18 14.70 1.14
N VAL A 48 7.96 14.10 -0.03
CA VAL A 48 7.18 12.85 -0.14
C VAL A 48 8.09 11.68 0.20
N GLN A 49 7.71 10.90 1.21
CA GLN A 49 8.34 9.63 1.52
C GLN A 49 7.75 8.56 0.61
N ARG A 50 8.60 7.71 0.03
CA ARG A 50 8.19 6.64 -0.89
C ARG A 50 8.80 5.30 -0.46
N LEU A 51 7.96 4.27 -0.43
CA LEU A 51 8.36 2.87 -0.33
C LEU A 51 7.96 2.15 -1.62
N THR A 52 8.87 1.37 -2.20
CA THR A 52 8.57 0.50 -3.35
C THR A 52 8.51 -0.94 -2.88
N LEU A 53 7.42 -1.62 -3.24
CA LEU A 53 7.13 -3.01 -2.91
C LEU A 53 7.07 -3.85 -4.19
N SER A 54 7.61 -5.06 -4.14
CA SER A 54 7.35 -6.05 -5.19
C SER A 54 5.92 -6.59 -5.07
N PRO A 55 5.34 -7.15 -6.15
CA PRO A 55 4.02 -7.78 -6.10
C PRO A 55 3.89 -8.86 -5.01
N GLU A 56 4.95 -9.62 -4.76
CA GLU A 56 4.99 -10.61 -3.68
C GLU A 56 4.93 -9.97 -2.30
N GLN A 57 5.65 -8.87 -2.09
CA GLN A 57 5.62 -8.15 -0.81
C GLN A 57 4.24 -7.56 -0.52
N VAL A 58 3.54 -7.04 -1.54
CA VAL A 58 2.17 -6.54 -1.38
C VAL A 58 1.20 -7.67 -1.04
N ARG A 59 1.32 -8.82 -1.70
CA ARG A 59 0.51 -10.00 -1.39
C ARG A 59 0.75 -10.49 0.04
N ASP A 60 2.00 -10.56 0.45
CA ASP A 60 2.38 -10.97 1.80
C ASP A 60 1.89 -9.95 2.85
N LEU A 61 1.97 -8.64 2.56
CA LEU A 61 1.43 -7.57 3.40
C LEU A 61 -0.09 -7.68 3.54
N ALA A 62 -0.81 -7.87 2.43
CA ALA A 62 -2.27 -8.02 2.44
C ALA A 62 -2.69 -9.21 3.32
N ALA A 63 -2.00 -10.35 3.21
CA ALA A 63 -2.26 -11.50 4.07
C ALA A 63 -1.92 -11.21 5.54
N ALA A 64 -0.83 -10.49 5.82
CA ALA A 64 -0.40 -10.18 7.18
C ALA A 64 -1.41 -9.30 7.95
N LEU A 65 -2.23 -8.49 7.25
CA LEU A 65 -3.25 -7.66 7.90
C LEU A 65 -4.34 -8.48 8.62
N ASP A 66 -4.55 -9.73 8.21
CA ASP A 66 -5.59 -10.62 8.75
C ASP A 66 -5.04 -11.73 9.67
N LEU A 67 -3.73 -11.76 9.91
CA LEU A 67 -3.05 -12.82 10.66
C LEU A 67 -2.56 -12.35 12.04
N PRO A 68 -2.58 -13.22 13.07
CA PRO A 68 -1.99 -12.90 14.37
C PRO A 68 -0.45 -12.86 14.29
N GLU A 69 0.19 -12.49 15.40
CA GLU A 69 1.65 -12.50 15.50
C GLU A 69 2.25 -13.88 15.19
N GLY A 70 3.33 -13.90 14.40
CA GLY A 70 3.99 -15.15 14.00
C GLY A 70 4.91 -15.00 12.80
N VAL A 71 5.42 -16.15 12.33
CA VAL A 71 6.24 -16.25 11.11
C VAL A 71 5.44 -17.02 10.07
N TYR A 72 5.14 -16.38 8.95
CA TYR A 72 4.32 -16.94 7.89
C TYR A 72 5.10 -17.01 6.58
N ARG A 73 4.73 -17.98 5.75
CA ARG A 73 5.13 -18.06 4.35
C ARG A 73 3.89 -18.42 3.55
N LEU A 74 3.49 -17.57 2.62
CA LEU A 74 2.44 -17.91 1.69
C LEU A 74 2.93 -19.04 0.78
N VAL A 75 2.23 -20.17 0.81
CA VAL A 75 2.46 -21.29 -0.10
C VAL A 75 1.36 -21.23 -1.15
N LEU A 76 1.73 -20.93 -2.39
CA LEU A 76 0.82 -21.05 -3.51
C LEU A 76 0.57 -22.55 -3.73
N GLU A 77 -0.62 -23.04 -3.41
CA GLU A 77 -1.04 -24.36 -3.88
C GLU A 77 -1.20 -24.29 -5.40
N GLN A 78 -0.30 -24.96 -6.12
CA GLN A 78 -0.51 -25.23 -7.53
C GLN A 78 -1.60 -26.31 -7.64
N ASN A 79 -2.85 -25.88 -7.77
CA ASN A 79 -3.87 -26.75 -8.32
C ASN A 79 -3.52 -26.99 -9.79
N GLY A 80 -3.12 -28.24 -10.09
CA GLY A 80 -2.71 -28.70 -11.41
C GLY A 80 -3.85 -28.76 -12.43
#